data_AF-A0A6C0QDJ0-F1
#
_entry.id   AF-A0A6C0QDJ0-F1
#
_cell.length_a   1.000
_cell.length_b   1.000
_cell.length_c   1.000
_cell.angle_alpha   90.00
_cell.angle_beta   90.00
_cell.angle_gamma   90.00
#
_symmetry.space_group_name_H-M   'P 1'
#
loop_
_entity.id
_entity.type
_entity.pdbx_description
1 polymer ?
#
loop_
_entity_poly.entity_id
_entity_poly.type
_entity_poly.pdbx_seq_one_letter_code
_entity_poly.pdbx_strand_id
1 'polypeptide(L)'
;MHSKRKMAVALGAVIAPIVAISLPAGSASAHGYISDPPSRQAQCAAGTVSCGDIKYEPQSVEGPKGLTSCSGGNSRFSELDDDNKGWAVTPIGSSQNFNWKITARHATSTWQYFVGGQKVAEFNDGGAQPGATVTHNVNFGGLSGKQEILAVWNIADTVNAFYACIDVNIGG
;
A
#
# COMPACT_ATOMS: atom_id res chain seq x y z
N MET A 1 26.75 73.18 35.74
CA MET A 1 27.12 73.06 34.31
C MET A 1 27.56 71.63 34.02
N HIS A 2 27.19 71.09 32.85
CA HIS A 2 27.48 69.74 32.29
C HIS A 2 26.63 68.60 32.91
N SER A 3 25.47 68.18 32.38
CA SER A 3 24.99 67.80 31.03
C SER A 3 25.29 66.34 30.64
N LYS A 4 24.21 65.65 30.21
CA LYS A 4 24.12 64.45 29.34
C LYS A 4 24.47 63.09 29.97
N ARG A 5 23.95 61.93 29.55
CA ARG A 5 22.70 61.41 28.95
C ARG A 5 22.93 59.88 28.93
N LYS A 6 21.94 59.11 29.36
CA LYS A 6 21.54 57.73 28.96
C LYS A 6 22.48 56.95 28.02
N MET A 7 22.76 55.68 28.33
CA MET A 7 22.45 54.55 27.43
C MET A 7 22.51 53.18 28.12
N ALA A 8 21.43 52.43 27.95
CA ALA A 8 21.29 51.03 28.32
C ALA A 8 21.88 50.13 27.23
N VAL A 9 22.39 48.96 27.61
CA VAL A 9 22.57 47.82 26.70
C VAL A 9 21.90 46.62 27.35
N ALA A 10 20.64 46.37 26.96
CA ALA A 10 19.97 45.11 27.20
C ALA A 10 20.40 44.13 26.10
N LEU A 11 21.16 43.10 26.47
CA LEU A 11 21.44 41.95 25.60
C LEU A 11 20.16 41.09 25.51
N GLY A 12 19.28 41.44 24.59
CA GLY A 12 18.16 40.59 24.18
C GLY A 12 18.66 39.50 23.25
N ALA A 13 18.76 38.26 23.74
CA ALA A 13 18.92 37.09 22.89
C ALA A 13 17.61 36.86 22.12
N VAL A 14 17.57 37.23 20.85
CA VAL A 14 16.46 36.92 19.95
C VAL A 14 16.55 35.44 19.60
N ILE A 15 15.80 34.60 20.31
CA ILE A 15 15.55 33.21 19.90
C ILE A 15 14.56 33.30 18.75
N ALA A 16 15.04 33.17 17.51
CA ALA A 16 14.17 33.05 16.36
C ALA A 16 13.40 31.71 16.42
N PRO A 17 12.07 31.68 16.24
CA PRO A 17 11.35 30.42 16.15
C PRO A 17 11.67 29.77 14.80
N ILE A 18 12.30 28.59 14.84
CA ILE A 18 12.43 27.72 13.68
C ILE A 18 11.02 27.19 13.37
N VAL A 19 10.30 27.88 12.50
CA VAL A 19 9.04 27.39 11.94
C VAL A 19 9.42 26.32 10.92
N ALA A 20 9.36 25.06 11.31
CA ALA A 20 9.45 23.94 10.38
C ALA A 20 8.18 23.91 9.53
N ILE A 21 8.27 24.43 8.30
CA ILE A 21 7.19 24.33 7.31
C ILE A 21 7.12 22.87 6.89
N SER A 22 6.16 22.13 7.41
CA SER A 22 5.82 20.79 6.91
C SER A 22 5.20 20.94 5.54
N LEU A 23 6.00 20.78 4.47
CA LEU A 23 5.47 20.63 3.12
C LEU A 23 4.55 19.39 3.12
N PRO A 24 3.33 19.47 2.56
CA PRO A 24 2.49 18.30 2.39
C PRO A 24 3.24 17.28 1.52
N ALA A 25 3.30 16.02 1.96
CA ALA A 25 3.84 14.93 1.15
C ALA A 25 3.08 14.90 -0.18
N GLY A 26 3.80 15.01 -1.30
CA GLY A 26 3.19 15.02 -2.62
C GLY A 26 2.45 13.71 -2.88
N SER A 27 1.26 13.81 -3.48
CA SER A 27 0.62 12.66 -4.12
C SER A 27 1.48 12.28 -5.32
N ALA A 28 2.27 11.22 -5.21
CA ALA A 28 3.06 10.72 -6.32
C ALA A 28 2.40 9.45 -6.89
N SER A 29 2.38 9.37 -8.23
CA SER A 29 1.58 8.40 -8.97
C SER A 29 2.26 7.04 -9.00
N ALA A 30 1.85 6.16 -8.10
CA ALA A 30 2.07 4.72 -8.18
C ALA A 30 0.78 4.04 -8.63
N HIS A 31 0.86 2.96 -9.40
CA HIS A 31 -0.32 2.20 -9.79
C HIS A 31 0.07 0.75 -10.12
N GLY A 32 -0.60 -0.21 -9.50
CA GLY A 32 -0.32 -1.63 -9.71
C GLY A 32 -1.29 -2.55 -8.97
N TYR A 33 -1.31 -3.82 -9.38
CA TYR A 33 -2.18 -4.85 -8.80
C TYR A 33 -1.55 -6.24 -8.95
N ILE A 34 -1.98 -7.20 -8.14
CA ILE A 34 -1.58 -8.60 -8.31
C ILE A 34 -2.44 -9.23 -9.41
N SER A 35 -1.79 -9.64 -10.50
CA SER A 35 -2.42 -10.30 -11.64
C SER A 35 -2.49 -11.81 -11.51
N ASP A 36 -1.59 -12.43 -10.73
CA ASP A 36 -1.53 -13.88 -10.56
C ASP A 36 -0.96 -14.27 -9.17
N PRO A 37 -1.65 -15.11 -8.38
CA PRO A 37 -3.06 -15.46 -8.51
C PRO A 37 -3.96 -14.21 -8.60
N PRO A 38 -5.09 -14.26 -9.30
CA PRO A 38 -5.88 -13.06 -9.57
C PRO A 38 -6.46 -12.48 -8.27
N SER A 39 -6.02 -11.26 -7.93
CA SER A 39 -6.63 -10.45 -6.87
C SER A 39 -8.09 -10.13 -7.15
N ARG A 40 -8.85 -9.72 -6.13
CA ARG A 40 -10.27 -9.32 -6.27
C ARG A 40 -10.45 -8.28 -7.38
N GLN A 41 -9.63 -7.22 -7.41
CA GLN A 41 -9.66 -6.24 -8.50
C GLN A 41 -9.26 -6.81 -9.88
N ALA A 42 -8.37 -7.80 -9.94
CA ALA A 42 -8.04 -8.47 -11.20
C ALA A 42 -9.19 -9.34 -11.69
N GLN A 43 -9.92 -10.01 -10.79
CA GLN A 43 -11.14 -10.76 -11.12
C GLN A 43 -12.23 -9.83 -11.65
N CYS A 44 -12.39 -8.64 -11.05
CA CYS A 44 -13.27 -7.59 -11.56
C CYS A 44 -12.90 -7.18 -12.98
N ALA A 45 -11.63 -6.86 -13.22
CA ALA A 45 -11.14 -6.42 -14.54
C ALA A 45 -11.25 -7.52 -15.61
N ALA A 46 -11.13 -8.79 -15.22
CA ALA A 46 -11.32 -9.94 -16.10
C ALA A 46 -12.80 -10.28 -16.37
N GLY A 47 -13.73 -9.70 -15.60
CA GLY A 47 -15.16 -10.04 -15.67
C GLY A 47 -15.54 -11.36 -15.00
N THR A 48 -14.63 -11.97 -14.23
CA THR A 48 -14.90 -13.19 -13.44
C THR A 48 -15.91 -12.90 -12.33
N VAL A 49 -15.82 -11.72 -11.71
CA VAL A 49 -16.75 -11.22 -10.70
C VAL A 49 -17.33 -9.90 -11.18
N SER A 50 -18.64 -9.73 -11.02
CA SER A 50 -19.31 -8.49 -11.43
C SER A 50 -18.98 -7.36 -10.47
N CYS A 51 -18.34 -6.32 -11.00
CA CYS A 51 -17.89 -5.16 -10.25
C CYS A 51 -18.29 -3.81 -10.90
N GLY A 52 -18.22 -2.77 -10.08
CA GLY A 52 -18.40 -1.37 -10.47
C GLY A 52 -17.19 -0.82 -11.22
N ASP A 53 -16.70 0.35 -10.80
CA ASP A 53 -15.66 1.09 -11.53
C ASP A 53 -14.30 0.39 -11.51
N ILE A 54 -14.00 -0.37 -10.47
CA ILE A 54 -12.66 -0.97 -10.26
C ILE A 54 -12.23 -1.89 -11.41
N LYS A 55 -13.17 -2.45 -12.18
CA LYS A 55 -12.86 -3.26 -13.36
C LYS A 55 -12.11 -2.50 -14.46
N TYR A 56 -12.26 -1.17 -14.52
CA TYR A 56 -11.58 -0.34 -15.52
C TYR A 56 -10.19 0.11 -15.06
N GLU A 57 -9.93 0.07 -13.76
CA GLU A 57 -8.71 0.58 -13.16
C GLU A 57 -8.21 -0.28 -11.98
N PRO A 58 -7.98 -1.60 -12.19
CA PRO A 58 -7.57 -2.50 -11.10
C PRO A 58 -6.27 -2.06 -10.40
N GLN A 59 -5.44 -1.29 -11.09
CA GLN A 59 -4.19 -0.72 -10.58
C GLN A 59 -4.35 0.40 -9.54
N SER A 60 -5.57 0.88 -9.25
CA SER A 60 -5.83 2.15 -8.55
C SER A 60 -6.31 2.00 -7.10
N VAL A 61 -6.20 0.82 -6.48
CA VAL A 61 -6.63 0.61 -5.08
C VAL A 61 -5.61 1.23 -4.11
N GLU A 62 -5.60 2.55 -4.05
CA GLU A 62 -4.70 3.37 -3.23
C GLU A 62 -5.38 3.83 -1.94
N GLY A 63 -4.62 3.84 -0.84
CA GLY A 63 -5.05 4.42 0.43
C GLY A 63 -3.88 4.76 1.37
N PRO A 64 -4.12 5.43 2.51
CA PRO A 64 -3.10 5.68 3.52
C PRO A 64 -2.48 4.37 4.04
N LYS A 65 -1.16 4.38 4.28
CA LYS A 65 -0.44 3.24 4.87
C LYS A 65 -1.04 2.79 6.21
N GLY A 66 -0.94 1.49 6.48
CA GLY A 66 -1.34 0.89 7.76
C GLY A 66 -2.79 0.40 7.82
N LEU A 67 -3.58 0.61 6.76
CA LEU A 67 -4.90 0.00 6.63
C LEU A 67 -4.81 -1.51 6.36
N THR A 68 -5.90 -2.21 6.69
CA THR A 68 -6.00 -3.67 6.53
C THR A 68 -7.24 -4.11 5.75
N SER A 69 -7.94 -3.17 5.10
CA SER A 69 -9.07 -3.48 4.24
C SER A 69 -8.62 -3.73 2.80
N CYS A 70 -9.37 -4.54 2.07
CA CYS A 70 -9.10 -4.85 0.66
C CYS A 70 -9.21 -3.62 -0.24
N SER A 71 -10.09 -2.69 0.09
CA SER A 71 -10.27 -1.41 -0.60
C SER A 71 -9.19 -0.37 -0.29
N GLY A 72 -8.33 -0.59 0.72
CA GLY A 72 -7.44 0.45 1.23
C GLY A 72 -8.18 1.67 1.79
N GLY A 73 -9.42 1.50 2.27
CA GLY A 73 -10.28 2.59 2.73
C GLY A 73 -10.85 3.46 1.60
N ASN A 74 -10.63 3.09 0.34
CA ASN A 74 -11.16 3.82 -0.80
C ASN A 74 -12.64 3.46 -1.03
N SER A 75 -13.54 4.36 -0.63
CA SER A 75 -14.99 4.16 -0.73
C SER A 75 -15.51 3.89 -2.16
N ARG A 76 -14.81 4.32 -3.22
CA ARG A 76 -15.18 3.99 -4.60
C ARG A 76 -15.04 2.50 -4.91
N PHE A 77 -14.18 1.81 -4.16
CA PHE A 77 -13.84 0.40 -4.34
C PHE A 77 -14.22 -0.44 -3.13
N SER A 78 -15.17 0.03 -2.31
CA SER A 78 -15.64 -0.68 -1.10
C SER A 78 -16.23 -2.06 -1.40
N GLU A 79 -16.62 -2.33 -2.64
CA GLU A 79 -17.05 -3.67 -3.06
C GLU A 79 -15.96 -4.74 -2.92
N LEU A 80 -14.68 -4.35 -2.88
CA LEU A 80 -13.56 -5.27 -2.62
C LEU A 80 -13.56 -5.80 -1.18
N ASP A 81 -14.23 -5.10 -0.25
CA ASP A 81 -14.37 -5.50 1.15
C ASP A 81 -15.59 -6.41 1.39
N ASP A 82 -16.43 -6.67 0.37
CA ASP A 82 -17.58 -7.56 0.50
C ASP A 82 -17.19 -9.01 0.18
N ASP A 83 -17.04 -9.83 1.21
CA ASP A 83 -16.70 -11.25 1.09
C ASP A 83 -17.80 -12.10 0.43
N ASN A 84 -19.01 -11.56 0.28
CA ASN A 84 -20.15 -12.27 -0.33
C ASN A 84 -20.28 -12.03 -1.84
N LYS A 85 -19.36 -11.28 -2.46
CA LYS A 85 -19.35 -11.00 -3.92
C LYS A 85 -19.13 -12.22 -4.81
N GLY A 86 -18.82 -13.38 -4.23
CA GLY A 86 -18.59 -14.61 -4.96
C GLY A 86 -17.20 -14.67 -5.58
N TRP A 87 -16.19 -14.16 -4.88
CA TRP A 87 -14.78 -14.21 -5.31
C TRP A 87 -14.34 -15.63 -5.64
N ALA A 88 -13.70 -15.79 -6.81
CA ALA A 88 -13.11 -17.04 -7.20
C ALA A 88 -11.89 -17.33 -6.32
N VAL A 89 -11.81 -18.54 -5.81
CA VAL A 89 -10.78 -18.98 -4.87
C VAL A 89 -9.75 -19.77 -5.64
N THR A 90 -8.50 -19.33 -5.64
CA THR A 90 -7.44 -19.98 -6.40
C THR A 90 -6.75 -21.06 -5.56
N PRO A 91 -6.71 -22.33 -6.00
CA PRO A 91 -5.89 -23.36 -5.34
C PRO A 91 -4.41 -23.02 -5.47
N ILE A 92 -3.67 -23.01 -4.36
CA ILE A 92 -2.23 -22.73 -4.33
C ILE A 92 -1.48 -23.76 -3.49
N GLY A 93 -0.16 -23.87 -3.68
CA GLY A 93 0.70 -24.67 -2.82
C GLY A 93 0.97 -24.01 -1.45
N SER A 94 1.71 -24.70 -0.58
CA SER A 94 2.23 -24.12 0.67
C SER A 94 3.26 -23.00 0.45
N SER A 95 3.79 -22.90 -0.78
CA SER A 95 4.55 -21.76 -1.28
C SER A 95 3.96 -21.35 -2.63
N GLN A 96 3.81 -20.04 -2.86
CA GLN A 96 3.18 -19.49 -4.07
C GLN A 96 3.90 -18.24 -4.54
N ASN A 97 4.02 -18.10 -5.86
CA ASN A 97 4.46 -16.85 -6.48
C ASN A 97 3.28 -15.89 -6.62
N PHE A 98 3.47 -14.64 -6.19
CA PHE A 98 2.56 -13.52 -6.43
C PHE A 98 3.18 -12.57 -7.43
N ASN A 99 2.50 -12.38 -8.55
CA ASN A 99 2.93 -11.54 -9.66
C ASN A 99 2.17 -10.22 -9.64
N TRP A 100 2.88 -9.15 -9.32
CA TRP A 100 2.40 -7.78 -9.47
C TRP A 100 2.63 -7.29 -10.89
N LYS A 101 1.62 -6.63 -11.45
CA LYS A 101 1.73 -5.81 -12.66
C LYS A 101 1.71 -4.34 -12.27
N ILE A 102 2.79 -3.63 -12.58
CA ILE A 102 2.99 -2.22 -12.23
C ILE A 102 2.81 -1.36 -13.48
N THR A 103 1.79 -0.51 -13.44
CA THR A 103 1.42 0.38 -14.57
C THR A 103 2.04 1.76 -14.43
N ALA A 104 2.24 2.24 -13.20
CA ALA A 104 3.07 3.39 -12.87
C ALA A 104 4.08 2.99 -11.79
N ARG A 105 5.36 2.88 -12.17
CA ARG A 105 6.44 2.47 -11.29
C ARG A 105 6.83 3.63 -10.39
N HIS A 106 7.06 3.35 -9.11
CA HIS A 106 7.37 4.37 -8.12
C HIS A 106 8.36 3.84 -7.08
N ALA A 107 9.02 4.72 -6.33
CA ALA A 107 9.98 4.30 -5.32
C ALA A 107 9.25 3.47 -4.25
N THR A 108 9.75 2.28 -3.96
CA THR A 108 9.07 1.31 -3.09
C THR A 108 9.85 1.11 -1.80
N SER A 109 9.15 1.16 -0.67
CA SER A 109 9.72 0.76 0.61
C SER A 109 9.61 -0.75 0.79
N THR A 110 8.39 -1.26 0.97
CA THR A 110 8.15 -2.68 1.26
C THR A 110 6.93 -3.20 0.53
N TRP A 111 6.94 -4.52 0.32
CA TRP A 111 5.81 -5.33 -0.08
C TRP A 111 5.50 -6.27 1.07
N GLN A 112 4.28 -6.25 1.59
CA GLN A 112 3.89 -7.02 2.76
C GLN A 112 2.71 -7.94 2.42
N TYR A 113 2.72 -9.14 2.97
CA TYR A 113 1.66 -10.13 2.78
C TYR A 113 1.12 -10.54 4.15
N PHE A 114 -0.21 -10.57 4.28
CA PHE A 114 -0.91 -10.89 5.52
C PHE A 114 -1.95 -11.97 5.29
N VAL A 115 -2.15 -12.81 6.31
CA VAL A 115 -3.26 -13.79 6.41
C VAL A 115 -3.87 -13.64 7.79
N GLY A 116 -5.19 -13.42 7.88
CA GLY A 116 -5.86 -13.23 9.17
C GLY A 116 -5.28 -12.07 10.02
N GLY A 117 -4.78 -11.02 9.36
CA GLY A 117 -4.11 -9.88 10.02
C GLY A 117 -2.66 -10.13 10.46
N GLN A 118 -2.12 -11.35 10.31
CA GLN A 118 -0.72 -11.64 10.64
C GLN A 118 0.16 -11.49 9.41
N LYS A 119 1.28 -10.77 9.53
CA LYS A 119 2.26 -10.62 8.45
C LYS A 119 3.01 -11.93 8.25
N VAL A 120 2.86 -12.54 7.08
CA VAL A 120 3.50 -13.82 6.72
C VAL A 120 4.76 -13.66 5.87
N ALA A 121 4.88 -12.53 5.15
CA ALA A 121 6.08 -12.20 4.38
C ALA A 121 6.27 -10.69 4.22
N GLU A 122 7.52 -10.27 4.03
CA GLU A 122 7.91 -8.91 3.67
C GLU A 122 9.11 -8.92 2.71
N PHE A 123 9.05 -8.07 1.69
CA PHE A 123 10.13 -7.83 0.74
C PHE A 123 10.45 -6.34 0.76
N ASN A 124 11.72 -5.99 0.92
CA ASN A 124 12.15 -4.59 1.07
C ASN A 124 12.97 -4.15 -0.15
N ASP A 125 12.47 -3.15 -0.87
CA ASP A 125 13.12 -2.57 -2.05
C ASP A 125 14.06 -1.41 -1.69
N GLY A 126 14.12 -1.00 -0.41
CA GLY A 126 15.06 0.01 0.07
C GLY A 126 14.88 1.40 -0.55
N GLY A 127 13.70 1.70 -1.10
CA GLY A 127 13.43 2.93 -1.84
C GLY A 127 13.73 2.83 -3.35
N ALA A 128 14.14 1.68 -3.86
CA ALA A 128 14.34 1.49 -5.28
C ALA A 128 13.01 1.55 -6.06
N GLN A 129 13.08 1.96 -7.32
CA GLN A 129 11.96 1.83 -8.25
C GLN A 129 11.94 0.39 -8.79
N PRO A 130 10.84 -0.37 -8.62
CA PRO A 130 10.75 -1.75 -9.06
C PRO A 130 10.63 -1.84 -10.59
N GLY A 131 10.68 -3.07 -11.12
CA GLY A 131 10.34 -3.35 -12.52
C GLY A 131 8.84 -3.16 -12.82
N ALA A 132 8.46 -3.31 -14.10
CA ALA A 132 7.04 -3.31 -14.50
C ALA A 132 6.30 -4.58 -14.04
N THR A 133 7.05 -5.64 -13.73
CA THR A 133 6.58 -6.88 -13.13
C THR A 133 7.42 -7.14 -11.90
N VAL A 134 6.77 -7.53 -10.81
CA VAL A 134 7.44 -7.96 -9.57
C VAL A 134 6.87 -9.31 -9.17
N THR A 135 7.73 -10.28 -8.88
CA THR A 135 7.34 -11.61 -8.44
C THR A 135 7.89 -11.87 -7.05
N HIS A 136 7.01 -12.22 -6.12
CA HIS A 136 7.39 -12.61 -4.76
C HIS A 136 6.97 -14.04 -4.48
N ASN A 137 7.89 -14.87 -4.01
CA ASN A 137 7.58 -16.20 -3.52
C ASN A 137 7.25 -16.14 -2.03
N VAL A 138 6.00 -16.41 -1.65
CA VAL A 138 5.53 -16.38 -0.27
C VAL A 138 5.38 -17.82 0.21
N ASN A 139 5.99 -18.15 1.35
CA ASN A 139 5.84 -19.44 2.04
C ASN A 139 4.84 -19.27 3.20
N PHE A 140 3.78 -20.06 3.18
CA PHE A 140 2.69 -20.00 4.17
C PHE A 140 2.92 -20.92 5.37
N GLY A 141 4.04 -21.64 5.41
CA GLY A 141 4.40 -22.53 6.50
C GLY A 141 3.33 -23.61 6.71
N GLY A 142 2.74 -23.62 7.91
CA GLY A 142 1.68 -24.57 8.28
C GLY A 142 0.25 -24.12 7.95
N LEU A 143 0.06 -22.93 7.36
CA LEU A 143 -1.28 -22.47 6.98
C LEU A 143 -1.83 -23.34 5.84
N SER A 144 -3.13 -23.61 5.89
CA SER A 144 -3.84 -24.44 4.93
C SER A 144 -5.30 -24.02 4.82
N GLY A 145 -5.99 -24.55 3.80
CA GLY A 145 -7.41 -24.31 3.57
C GLY A 145 -7.70 -22.94 2.97
N LYS A 146 -8.98 -22.55 3.05
CA LYS A 146 -9.48 -21.30 2.47
C LYS A 146 -8.97 -20.11 3.27
N GLN A 147 -8.26 -19.20 2.62
CA GLN A 147 -7.68 -18.00 3.22
C GLN A 147 -7.92 -16.77 2.33
N GLU A 148 -8.04 -15.61 2.97
CA GLU A 148 -7.87 -14.33 2.30
C GLU A 148 -6.44 -13.83 2.60
N ILE A 149 -5.72 -13.50 1.54
CA ILE A 149 -4.42 -12.84 1.63
C ILE A 149 -4.61 -11.37 1.34
N LEU A 150 -4.12 -10.51 2.24
CA LEU A 150 -3.95 -9.09 1.96
C LEU A 150 -2.49 -8.82 1.56
N ALA A 151 -2.28 -8.30 0.36
CA ALA A 151 -0.99 -7.80 -0.09
C ALA A 151 -0.97 -6.27 -0.09
N VAL A 152 0.08 -5.68 0.46
CA VAL A 152 0.26 -4.23 0.63
C VAL A 152 1.57 -3.80 -0.01
N TRP A 153 1.50 -2.89 -0.99
CA TRP A 153 2.65 -2.25 -1.60
C TRP A 153 2.84 -0.85 -1.01
N ASN A 154 3.86 -0.68 -0.18
CA ASN A 154 4.16 0.58 0.51
C ASN A 154 5.11 1.46 -0.33
N ILE A 155 4.64 2.61 -0.77
CA ILE A 155 5.44 3.59 -1.52
C ILE A 155 6.47 4.25 -0.59
N ALA A 156 7.69 4.49 -1.05
CA ALA A 156 8.78 4.96 -0.19
C ALA A 156 8.63 6.43 0.24
N ASP A 157 8.22 7.29 -0.70
CA ASP A 157 8.27 8.75 -0.62
C ASP A 157 6.88 9.41 -0.53
N THR A 158 5.82 8.62 -0.32
CA THR A 158 4.46 9.11 -0.02
C THR A 158 3.92 8.50 1.28
N VAL A 159 2.74 8.95 1.71
CA VAL A 159 2.00 8.38 2.85
C VAL A 159 1.09 7.21 2.45
N ASN A 160 1.04 6.86 1.16
CA ASN A 160 0.08 5.91 0.60
C ASN A 160 0.69 4.52 0.35
N ALA A 161 -0.19 3.55 0.20
CA ALA A 161 0.07 2.18 -0.20
C ALA A 161 -1.02 1.68 -1.16
N PHE A 162 -0.73 0.59 -1.86
CA PHE A 162 -1.67 -0.11 -2.72
C PHE A 162 -2.07 -1.44 -2.11
N TYR A 163 -3.36 -1.76 -2.19
CA TYR A 163 -3.98 -2.87 -1.47
C TYR A 163 -4.56 -3.88 -2.46
N ALA A 164 -4.29 -5.17 -2.24
CA ALA A 164 -4.84 -6.25 -3.06
C ALA A 164 -5.20 -7.45 -2.18
N CYS A 165 -6.48 -7.83 -2.17
CA CYS A 165 -6.92 -9.08 -1.57
C CYS A 165 -6.94 -10.20 -2.60
N ILE A 166 -6.55 -11.40 -2.17
CA ILE A 166 -6.51 -12.61 -2.99
C ILE A 166 -7.14 -13.75 -2.19
N ASP A 167 -8.23 -14.30 -2.71
CA ASP A 167 -8.90 -15.45 -2.15
C ASP A 167 -8.24 -16.74 -2.65
N VAL A 168 -7.73 -17.55 -1.74
CA VAL A 168 -6.95 -18.76 -2.06
C VAL A 168 -7.38 -19.97 -1.25
N ASN A 169 -7.09 -21.17 -1.77
CA ASN A 169 -7.15 -22.41 -1.01
C ASN A 169 -5.74 -23.01 -0.92
N ILE A 170 -5.10 -22.88 0.24
CA ILE A 170 -3.71 -23.27 0.45
C ILE A 170 -3.64 -24.78 0.68
N GLY A 171 -2.88 -25.48 -0.17
CA GLY A 171 -2.71 -26.93 -0.11
C GLY A 171 -3.66 -27.74 -0.99
N GLY A 172 -4.52 -27.08 -1.78
CA GLY A 172 -5.46 -27.73 -2.71
C GLY A 172 -6.91 -27.46 -2.35
#